data_AF-A0A839HEK9-F1
#
_entry.id   AF-A0A839HEK9-F1
#
_cell.length_a   1.000
_cell.length_b   1.000
_cell.length_c   1.000
_cell.angle_alpha   90.00
_cell.angle_beta   90.00
_cell.angle_gamma   90.00
#
_symmetry.space_group_name_H-M   'P 1'
#
loop_
_entity.id
_entity.type
_entity.pdbx_description
1 polymer ?
#
loop_
_entity_poly.entity_id
_entity_poly.type
_entity_poly.pdbx_seq_one_letter_code
_entity_poly.pdbx_strand_id
1 'polypeptide(L)'
;MQSSLAIADTAYVTDLGEFHLRSGASTRHRIMRMLPSGTEVEVIAEDKDNGYTQVRLSDNTIGFILSRYLQEEPAARERLTAIQTRLNELQQEPGQLAAKLSKLEIEHAALKTAYEKTLRRKEQLDRELIEIQRAAANVVDITQERASLQENIALLTGKVGELEQENLVLRNRDQQRWFLIGATVAGGGVVLGLMLPYLRLRRRANSWSNF
;
A
#
# COMPACT_ATOMS: atom_id res chain seq x y z
N MET A 1 -30.79 -66.15 -19.12
CA MET A 1 -30.77 -66.07 -17.65
C MET A 1 -30.85 -64.60 -17.28
N GLN A 2 -32.04 -64.09 -16.97
CA GLN A 2 -32.22 -62.74 -16.42
C GLN A 2 -32.33 -62.91 -14.90
N SER A 3 -31.29 -62.51 -14.18
CA SER A 3 -31.35 -62.37 -12.72
C SER A 3 -32.10 -61.08 -12.40
N SER A 4 -33.33 -61.19 -11.90
CA SER A 4 -34.04 -60.07 -11.31
C SER A 4 -33.36 -59.69 -10.00
N LEU A 5 -32.81 -58.47 -9.94
CA LEU A 5 -32.38 -57.85 -8.68
C LEU A 5 -33.59 -57.77 -7.74
N ALA A 6 -33.56 -58.51 -6.63
CA ALA A 6 -34.50 -58.32 -5.55
C ALA A 6 -34.20 -56.96 -4.90
N ILE A 7 -35.11 -56.00 -5.06
CA ILE A 7 -35.10 -54.76 -4.31
C ILE A 7 -35.55 -55.15 -2.90
N ALA A 8 -34.61 -55.14 -1.96
CA ALA A 8 -34.91 -55.36 -0.55
C ALA A 8 -35.63 -54.12 -0.02
N ASP A 9 -36.91 -54.26 0.30
CA ASP A 9 -37.72 -53.15 0.81
C ASP A 9 -37.52 -53.08 2.34
N THR A 10 -37.02 -51.93 2.81
CA THR A 10 -36.78 -51.68 4.23
C THR A 10 -38.05 -51.16 4.89
N ALA A 11 -38.48 -51.81 5.97
CA ALA A 11 -39.63 -51.37 6.75
C ALA A 11 -39.25 -51.20 8.23
N TYR A 12 -40.02 -50.38 8.94
CA TYR A 12 -39.84 -50.05 10.35
C TYR A 12 -41.05 -50.50 11.16
N VAL A 13 -40.82 -50.96 12.38
CA VAL A 13 -41.91 -51.35 13.29
C VAL A 13 -42.54 -50.10 13.94
N THR A 14 -43.87 -50.00 13.94
CA THR A 14 -44.62 -48.80 14.39
C THR A 14 -44.41 -48.41 15.86
N ASP A 15 -44.68 -47.14 16.20
CA ASP A 15 -44.21 -46.42 17.39
C ASP A 15 -44.89 -46.72 18.74
N LEU A 16 -45.84 -47.65 18.79
CA LEU A 16 -46.66 -47.90 19.98
C LEU A 16 -46.78 -49.40 20.26
N GLY A 17 -45.78 -49.97 20.93
CA GLY A 17 -45.88 -51.28 21.58
C GLY A 17 -44.65 -52.19 21.42
N GLU A 18 -44.72 -53.35 22.07
CA GLU A 18 -43.79 -54.46 21.83
C GLU A 18 -44.44 -55.46 20.87
N PHE A 19 -43.75 -55.81 19.79
CA PHE A 19 -44.34 -56.61 18.70
C PHE A 19 -43.76 -58.02 18.65
N HIS A 20 -44.61 -59.01 18.42
CA HIS A 20 -44.19 -60.41 18.47
C HIS A 20 -43.63 -60.84 17.12
N LEU A 21 -42.35 -61.19 17.07
CA LEU A 21 -41.76 -61.94 15.96
C LEU A 21 -42.06 -63.42 16.16
N ARG A 22 -42.70 -64.07 15.18
CA ARG A 22 -43.16 -65.46 15.26
C ARG A 22 -42.46 -66.36 14.25
N SER A 23 -42.40 -67.66 14.54
CA SER A 23 -41.77 -68.64 13.65
C SER A 23 -42.59 -68.99 12.40
N GLY A 24 -43.83 -68.49 12.28
CA GLY A 24 -44.72 -68.71 11.14
C GLY A 24 -45.83 -67.66 11.05
N ALA A 25 -46.49 -67.59 9.89
CA ALA A 25 -47.52 -66.62 9.53
C ALA A 25 -48.88 -66.83 10.23
N SER A 26 -48.89 -67.16 11.54
CA SER A 26 -50.13 -67.24 12.32
C SER A 26 -49.92 -67.07 13.83
N THR A 27 -50.99 -66.75 14.55
CA THR A 27 -50.99 -66.60 16.03
C THR A 27 -50.71 -67.90 16.78
N ARG A 28 -50.83 -69.06 16.12
CA ARG A 28 -50.56 -70.39 16.70
C ARG A 28 -49.07 -70.75 16.72
N HIS A 29 -48.24 -70.03 15.97
CA HIS A 29 -46.80 -70.25 15.93
C HIS A 29 -46.11 -69.62 17.14
N ARG A 30 -45.00 -70.23 17.56
CA ARG A 30 -44.21 -69.82 18.72
C ARG A 30 -43.68 -68.39 18.54
N ILE A 31 -43.81 -67.57 19.58
CA ILE A 31 -43.15 -66.26 19.65
C ILE A 31 -41.65 -66.50 19.82
N MET A 32 -40.87 -65.98 18.88
CA MET A 32 -39.41 -66.06 18.88
C MET A 32 -38.80 -64.93 19.69
N ARG A 33 -39.31 -63.70 19.50
CA ARG A 33 -38.77 -62.50 20.13
C ARG A 33 -39.82 -61.39 20.21
N MET A 34 -39.64 -60.47 21.16
CA MET A 34 -40.33 -59.18 21.20
C MET A 34 -39.47 -58.14 20.49
N LEU A 35 -40.05 -57.40 19.54
CA LEU A 35 -39.39 -56.33 18.81
C LEU A 35 -39.82 -54.98 19.39
N PRO A 36 -38.88 -54.12 19.79
CA PRO A 36 -39.21 -52.76 20.19
C PRO A 36 -39.72 -51.95 19.00
N SER A 37 -40.48 -50.89 19.29
CA SER A 37 -40.89 -49.90 18.29
C SER A 37 -39.67 -49.28 17.62
N GLY A 38 -39.74 -48.98 16.33
CA GLY A 38 -38.64 -48.41 15.54
C GLY A 38 -37.59 -49.43 15.09
N THR A 39 -37.75 -50.72 15.38
CA THR A 39 -36.81 -51.75 14.87
C THR A 39 -36.82 -51.75 13.34
N GLU A 40 -35.66 -51.56 12.73
CA GLU A 40 -35.44 -51.70 11.29
C GLU A 40 -35.49 -53.19 10.91
N VAL A 41 -36.28 -53.51 9.89
CA VAL A 41 -36.40 -54.87 9.37
C VAL A 41 -36.43 -54.86 7.84
N GLU A 42 -35.81 -55.87 7.24
CA GLU A 42 -35.84 -56.09 5.79
C GLU A 42 -37.03 -56.99 5.44
N VAL A 43 -37.90 -56.53 4.53
CA VAL A 43 -39.06 -57.31 4.08
C VAL A 43 -38.62 -58.32 3.03
N ILE A 44 -38.82 -59.62 3.31
CA ILE A 44 -38.50 -60.71 2.40
C ILE A 44 -39.71 -61.10 1.56
N ALA A 45 -40.86 -61.30 2.20
CA ALA A 45 -42.09 -61.75 1.55
C ALA A 45 -43.33 -61.31 2.33
N GLU A 46 -44.37 -60.91 1.63
CA GLU A 46 -45.66 -60.54 2.22
C GLU A 46 -46.69 -61.65 1.97
N ASP A 47 -47.27 -62.19 3.03
CA ASP A 47 -48.41 -63.10 2.97
C ASP A 47 -49.70 -62.29 3.19
N LYS A 48 -50.31 -61.89 2.07
CA LYS A 48 -51.56 -61.09 2.05
C LYS A 48 -52.76 -61.88 2.54
N ASP A 49 -52.72 -63.21 2.48
CA ASP A 49 -53.85 -64.07 2.88
C ASP A 49 -53.96 -64.15 4.40
N ASN A 50 -52.82 -64.15 5.11
CA ASN A 50 -52.77 -64.27 6.56
C ASN A 50 -52.45 -62.94 7.28
N GLY A 51 -52.08 -61.88 6.54
CA GLY A 51 -51.76 -60.57 7.10
C GLY A 51 -50.44 -60.54 7.88
N TYR A 52 -49.52 -61.44 7.52
CA TYR A 52 -48.17 -61.52 8.08
C TYR A 52 -47.12 -61.25 7.01
N THR A 53 -46.05 -60.59 7.40
CA THR A 53 -44.90 -60.33 6.56
C THR A 53 -43.70 -61.06 7.13
N GLN A 54 -42.99 -61.79 6.27
CA GLN A 54 -41.70 -62.38 6.58
C GLN A 54 -40.64 -61.29 6.51
N VAL A 55 -39.96 -61.09 7.63
CA VAL A 55 -38.95 -60.07 7.79
C VAL A 55 -37.62 -60.67 8.27
N ARG A 56 -36.52 -60.04 7.87
CA ARG A 56 -35.17 -60.32 8.36
C ARG A 56 -34.71 -59.17 9.24
N LEU A 57 -34.24 -59.51 10.43
CA LEU A 57 -33.59 -58.57 11.33
C LEU A 57 -32.11 -58.36 10.95
N SER A 58 -31.50 -57.31 11.47
CA SER A 58 -30.06 -57.01 11.30
C SER A 58 -29.13 -58.12 11.80
N ASP A 59 -29.58 -58.96 12.74
CA ASP A 59 -28.86 -60.15 13.23
C ASP A 59 -29.07 -61.39 12.34
N ASN A 60 -29.62 -61.20 11.14
CA ASN A 60 -29.96 -62.24 10.17
C ASN A 60 -31.06 -63.21 10.62
N THR A 61 -31.77 -62.93 11.72
CA THR A 61 -32.92 -63.72 12.17
C THR A 61 -34.11 -63.48 11.25
N ILE A 62 -34.71 -64.57 10.77
CA ILE A 62 -35.91 -64.53 9.92
C ILE A 62 -37.13 -64.91 10.74
N GLY A 63 -38.20 -64.12 10.63
CA GLY A 63 -39.47 -64.44 11.27
C GLY A 63 -40.65 -63.71 10.65
N PHE A 64 -41.83 -63.95 11.20
CA PHE A 64 -43.09 -63.39 10.71
C PHE A 64 -43.62 -62.38 11.72
N ILE A 65 -43.97 -61.19 11.24
CA ILE A 65 -44.61 -60.12 12.00
C ILE A 65 -45.92 -59.74 11.31
N LEU A 66 -46.91 -59.26 12.06
CA LEU A 66 -48.16 -58.77 11.47
C LEU A 66 -47.89 -57.53 10.59
N SER A 67 -48.35 -57.56 9.34
CA SER A 67 -48.06 -56.51 8.34
C SER A 67 -48.54 -55.13 8.78
N ARG A 68 -49.62 -55.06 9.56
CA ARG A 68 -50.15 -53.80 10.14
C ARG A 68 -49.20 -53.06 11.08
N TYR A 69 -48.16 -53.73 11.57
CA TYR A 69 -47.16 -53.14 12.46
C TYR A 69 -45.92 -52.67 11.71
N LEU A 70 -45.81 -52.97 10.42
CA LEU A 70 -44.76 -52.47 9.55
C LEU A 70 -45.21 -51.15 8.92
N GLN A 71 -44.33 -50.17 8.96
CA GLN A 71 -44.45 -48.89 8.31
C GLN A 71 -43.24 -48.72 7.39
N GLU A 72 -43.46 -48.28 6.16
CA GLU A 72 -42.37 -47.96 5.22
C GLU A 72 -41.55 -46.76 5.70
N GLU A 73 -42.12 -45.99 6.62
CA GLU A 73 -41.58 -44.74 7.13
C GLU A 73 -40.92 -44.91 8.52
N PRO A 74 -39.75 -44.30 8.77
CA PRO A 74 -39.08 -44.38 10.06
C PRO A 74 -39.92 -43.75 11.17
N ALA A 75 -39.72 -44.25 12.40
CA ALA A 75 -40.39 -43.83 13.62
C ALA A 75 -40.54 -42.30 13.73
N ALA A 76 -41.73 -41.83 14.07
CA ALA A 76 -42.06 -40.43 14.31
C ALA A 76 -41.13 -39.80 15.36
N ARG A 77 -40.64 -40.58 16.33
CA ARG A 77 -39.65 -40.12 17.33
C ARG A 77 -38.30 -39.77 16.71
N GLU A 78 -37.79 -40.57 15.78
CA GLU A 78 -36.53 -40.31 15.08
C GLU A 78 -36.66 -39.13 14.11
N ARG A 79 -37.84 -38.96 13.51
CA ARG A 79 -38.15 -37.77 12.71
C ARG A 79 -38.17 -36.50 13.56
N LEU A 80 -38.77 -36.55 14.75
CA LEU A 80 -38.80 -35.41 15.66
C LEU A 80 -37.39 -34.99 16.09
N THR A 81 -36.52 -35.95 16.42
CA THR A 81 -35.12 -35.64 16.76
C THR A 81 -34.38 -35.05 15.56
N ALA A 82 -34.54 -35.63 14.36
CA ALA A 82 -33.92 -35.13 13.14
C ALA A 82 -34.44 -33.73 12.71
N ILE A 83 -35.71 -33.44 12.95
CA ILE A 83 -36.30 -32.12 12.69
C ILE A 83 -35.78 -31.12 13.72
N GLN A 84 -35.68 -31.50 15.00
CA GLN A 84 -35.16 -30.63 16.05
C GLN A 84 -33.68 -30.29 15.85
N THR A 85 -32.86 -31.25 15.41
CA THR A 85 -31.45 -30.99 15.08
C THR A 85 -31.32 -30.04 13.89
N ARG A 86 -32.08 -30.26 12.81
CA ARG A 86 -32.11 -29.36 11.65
C ARG A 86 -32.58 -27.95 12.01
N LEU A 87 -33.57 -27.82 12.89
CA LEU A 87 -34.03 -26.51 13.37
C LEU A 87 -32.91 -25.78 14.13
N ASN A 88 -32.19 -26.47 15.00
CA ASN A 88 -31.08 -25.90 15.75
C ASN A 88 -29.93 -25.48 14.81
N GLU A 89 -29.61 -26.28 13.79
CA GLU A 89 -28.62 -25.93 12.76
C GLU A 89 -29.05 -24.69 11.96
N LEU A 90 -30.29 -24.67 11.48
CA LEU A 90 -30.85 -23.53 10.73
C LEU A 90 -30.98 -22.27 11.58
N GLN A 91 -31.18 -22.38 12.89
CA GLN A 91 -31.17 -21.24 13.80
C GLN A 91 -29.76 -20.72 14.06
N GLN A 92 -28.73 -21.56 13.96
CA GLN A 92 -27.33 -21.16 14.15
C GLN A 92 -26.71 -20.54 12.88
N GLU A 93 -27.12 -20.98 11.68
CA GLU A 93 -26.68 -20.41 10.40
C GLU A 93 -26.80 -18.88 10.29
N PRO A 94 -27.93 -18.21 10.62
CA PRO A 94 -28.05 -16.76 10.49
C PRO A 94 -27.05 -16.02 11.40
N GLY A 95 -26.74 -16.57 12.58
CA GLY A 95 -25.71 -16.02 13.46
C GLY A 95 -24.31 -16.12 12.84
N GLN A 96 -23.99 -17.25 12.21
CA GLN A 96 -22.72 -17.43 11.51
C GLN A 96 -22.62 -16.55 10.25
N LEU A 97 -23.71 -16.41 9.49
CA LEU A 97 -23.77 -15.53 8.33
C LEU A 97 -23.62 -14.06 8.73
N ALA A 98 -24.31 -13.62 9.79
CA ALA A 98 -24.18 -12.27 10.32
C ALA A 98 -22.75 -11.98 10.81
N ALA A 99 -22.10 -12.94 11.47
CA ALA A 99 -20.70 -12.82 11.89
C ALA A 99 -19.73 -12.77 10.69
N LYS A 100 -19.99 -13.54 9.62
CA LYS A 100 -19.20 -13.49 8.38
C LYS A 100 -19.38 -12.15 7.66
N LEU A 101 -20.62 -11.65 7.56
CA LEU A 101 -20.93 -10.36 6.96
C LEU A 101 -20.23 -9.23 7.70
N SER A 102 -20.35 -9.17 9.02
CA SER A 102 -19.69 -8.11 9.80
C SER A 102 -18.16 -8.18 9.69
N LYS A 103 -17.57 -9.38 9.69
CA LYS A 103 -16.13 -9.56 9.44
C LYS A 103 -15.74 -9.04 8.05
N LEU A 104 -16.51 -9.39 7.02
CA LEU A 104 -16.23 -8.98 5.64
C LEU A 104 -16.39 -7.46 5.45
N GLU A 105 -17.37 -6.84 6.11
CA GLU A 105 -17.55 -5.39 6.13
C GLU A 105 -16.34 -4.67 6.78
N ILE A 106 -15.86 -5.19 7.92
CA ILE A 106 -14.67 -4.66 8.60
C ILE A 106 -13.42 -4.81 7.72
N GLU A 107 -13.21 -5.98 7.12
CA GLU A 107 -12.09 -6.24 6.22
C GLU A 107 -12.13 -5.34 4.99
N HIS A 108 -13.31 -5.13 4.40
CA HIS A 108 -13.48 -4.26 3.25
C HIS A 108 -13.20 -2.79 3.60
N ALA A 109 -13.68 -2.32 4.75
CA ALA A 109 -13.38 -0.97 5.24
C ALA A 109 -11.86 -0.78 5.49
N ALA A 110 -11.22 -1.76 6.13
CA ALA A 110 -9.78 -1.75 6.36
C ALA A 110 -8.99 -1.75 5.04
N LEU A 111 -9.39 -2.59 4.07
CA LEU A 111 -8.76 -2.68 2.76
C LEU A 111 -8.89 -1.36 1.98
N LYS A 112 -10.07 -0.73 2.02
CA LYS A 112 -10.31 0.57 1.38
C LYS A 112 -9.40 1.66 1.95
N THR A 113 -9.28 1.75 3.27
CA THR A 113 -8.39 2.75 3.90
C THR A 113 -6.92 2.51 3.59
N ALA A 114 -6.48 1.24 3.54
CA ALA A 114 -5.13 0.87 3.15
C ALA A 114 -4.84 1.23 1.68
N TYR A 115 -5.81 0.99 0.78
CA TYR A 115 -5.72 1.37 -0.63
C TYR A 115 -5.58 2.88 -0.79
N GLU A 116 -6.44 3.68 -0.15
CA GLU A 116 -6.37 5.15 -0.20
C GLU A 116 -5.03 5.68 0.34
N LYS A 117 -4.52 5.10 1.44
CA LYS A 117 -3.20 5.45 1.99
C LYS A 117 -2.07 5.15 1.01
N THR A 118 -2.15 4.01 0.32
CA THR A 118 -1.15 3.58 -0.66
C THR A 118 -1.17 4.48 -1.89
N LEU A 119 -2.36 4.85 -2.36
CA LEU A 119 -2.52 5.79 -3.47
C LEU A 119 -1.91 7.16 -3.14
N ARG A 120 -2.20 7.70 -1.95
CA ARG A 120 -1.60 8.97 -1.50
C ARG A 120 -0.07 8.92 -1.42
N ARG A 121 0.49 7.80 -0.93
CA ARG A 121 1.95 7.59 -0.88
C ARG A 121 2.56 7.55 -2.28
N LYS A 122 1.90 6.87 -3.22
CA LYS A 122 2.35 6.85 -4.62
C LYS A 122 2.38 8.26 -5.21
N GLU A 123 1.30 9.01 -5.07
CA GLU A 123 1.25 10.39 -5.57
C GLU A 123 2.31 11.30 -4.92
N GLN A 124 2.60 11.10 -3.63
CA GLN A 124 3.66 11.83 -2.96
C GLN A 124 5.04 11.46 -3.52
N LEU A 125 5.34 10.17 -3.69
CA LEU A 125 6.59 9.71 -4.28
C LEU A 125 6.76 10.20 -5.71
N ASP A 126 5.70 10.21 -6.51
CA ASP A 126 5.72 10.74 -7.88
C ASP A 126 6.07 12.24 -7.88
N ARG A 127 5.52 13.02 -6.94
CA ARG A 127 5.88 14.45 -6.77
C ARG A 127 7.33 14.63 -6.33
N GLU A 128 7.79 13.88 -5.33
CA GLU A 128 9.17 13.93 -4.84
C GLU A 128 10.17 13.59 -5.96
N LEU A 129 9.84 12.60 -6.81
CA LEU A 129 10.67 12.22 -7.95
C LEU A 129 10.76 13.33 -8.99
N ILE A 130 9.65 14.02 -9.28
CA ILE A 130 9.64 15.20 -10.17
C ILE A 130 10.48 16.34 -9.57
N GLU A 131 10.38 16.59 -8.26
CA GLU A 131 11.18 17.62 -7.59
C GLU A 131 12.68 17.29 -7.64
N ILE A 132 13.06 16.05 -7.37
CA ILE A 132 14.46 15.60 -7.47
C ILE A 132 14.97 15.74 -8.90
N GLN A 133 14.18 15.35 -9.90
CA GLN A 133 14.56 15.51 -11.31
C GLN A 133 14.78 16.97 -11.69
N ARG A 134 13.90 17.89 -11.22
CA ARG A 134 14.06 19.33 -11.44
C ARG A 134 15.28 19.89 -10.72
N ALA A 135 15.50 19.50 -9.47
CA ALA A 135 16.67 19.91 -8.70
C ALA A 135 17.96 19.45 -9.39
N ALA A 136 18.00 18.20 -9.88
CA ALA A 136 19.12 17.67 -10.64
C ALA A 136 19.37 18.42 -11.95
N ALA A 137 18.31 18.84 -12.67
CA ALA A 137 18.46 19.69 -13.85
C ALA A 137 19.07 21.05 -13.52
N ASN A 138 18.62 21.70 -12.44
CA ASN A 138 19.14 22.99 -11.98
C ASN A 138 20.61 22.94 -11.53
N VAL A 139 21.14 21.78 -11.11
CA VAL A 139 22.55 21.65 -10.71
C VAL A 139 23.48 21.99 -11.86
N VAL A 140 23.16 21.61 -13.10
CA VAL A 140 23.99 21.93 -14.27
C VAL A 140 24.05 23.44 -14.49
N ASP A 141 22.91 24.12 -14.44
CA ASP A 141 22.83 25.58 -14.60
C ASP A 141 23.60 26.31 -13.49
N ILE A 142 23.43 25.89 -12.23
CA ILE A 142 24.16 26.45 -11.08
C ILE A 142 25.68 26.24 -11.24
N THR A 143 26.12 25.09 -11.75
CA THR A 143 27.56 24.85 -11.98
C THR A 143 28.13 25.73 -13.09
N GLN A 144 27.38 25.97 -14.17
CA GLN A 144 27.79 26.88 -15.24
C GLN A 144 27.84 28.33 -14.77
N GLU A 145 26.83 28.78 -14.00
CA GLU A 145 26.80 30.13 -13.43
C GLU A 145 27.93 30.35 -12.42
N ARG A 146 28.26 29.34 -11.61
CA ARG A 146 29.46 29.41 -10.74
C ARG A 146 30.75 29.55 -11.54
N ALA A 147 30.90 28.80 -12.63
CA ALA A 147 32.10 28.88 -13.46
C ALA A 147 32.24 30.27 -14.10
N SER A 148 31.16 30.82 -14.65
CA SER A 148 31.17 32.16 -15.26
C SER A 148 31.38 33.27 -14.23
N LEU A 149 30.78 33.16 -13.03
CA LEU A 149 31.02 34.12 -11.93
C LEU A 149 32.47 34.07 -11.45
N GLN A 150 33.07 32.89 -11.33
CA GLN A 150 34.49 32.75 -10.98
C GLN A 150 35.41 33.35 -12.05
N GLU A 151 35.10 33.15 -13.33
CA GLU A 151 35.81 33.78 -14.45
C GLU A 151 35.68 35.32 -14.38
N ASN A 152 34.47 35.83 -14.18
CA ASN A 152 34.24 37.26 -14.05
C ASN A 152 34.99 37.87 -12.86
N ILE A 153 35.02 37.18 -11.71
CA ILE A 153 35.81 37.61 -10.56
C ILE A 153 37.29 37.67 -10.92
N ALA A 154 37.84 36.64 -11.56
CA ALA A 154 39.24 36.61 -11.99
C ALA A 154 39.56 37.76 -12.96
N LEU A 155 38.69 38.00 -13.95
CA LEU A 155 38.83 39.10 -14.90
C LEU A 155 38.76 40.48 -14.23
N LEU A 156 37.80 40.68 -13.33
CA LEU A 156 37.63 41.93 -12.59
C LEU A 156 38.83 42.20 -11.67
N THR A 157 39.30 41.19 -10.94
CA THR A 157 40.51 41.30 -10.12
C THR A 157 41.73 41.62 -10.97
N GLY A 158 41.87 40.99 -12.14
CA GLY A 158 42.93 41.31 -13.10
C GLY A 158 42.88 42.77 -13.57
N LYS A 159 41.70 43.26 -13.96
CA LYS A 159 41.49 44.65 -14.39
C LYS A 159 41.78 45.66 -13.28
N VAL A 160 41.38 45.36 -12.04
CA VAL A 160 41.70 46.22 -10.89
C VAL A 160 43.22 46.31 -10.72
N GLY A 161 43.94 45.19 -10.80
CA GLY A 161 45.41 45.19 -10.74
C GLY A 161 46.07 45.96 -11.89
N GLU A 162 45.57 45.81 -13.11
CA GLU A 162 46.05 46.56 -14.28
C GLU A 162 45.83 48.06 -14.12
N LEU A 163 44.64 48.48 -13.71
CA LEU A 163 44.31 49.90 -13.48
C LEU A 163 45.12 50.49 -12.33
N GLU A 164 45.37 49.74 -11.25
CA GLU A 164 46.25 50.18 -10.18
C GLU A 164 47.68 50.38 -10.67
N GLN A 165 48.19 49.44 -11.47
CA GLN A 165 49.53 49.54 -12.05
C GLN A 165 49.65 50.73 -13.02
N GLU A 166 48.66 50.93 -13.90
CA GLU A 166 48.61 52.06 -14.81
C GLU A 166 48.58 53.39 -14.03
N ASN A 167 47.76 53.46 -12.98
CA ASN A 167 47.68 54.63 -12.12
C ASN A 167 49.04 54.93 -11.45
N LEU A 168 49.72 53.92 -10.92
CA LEU A 168 51.06 54.07 -10.33
C LEU A 168 52.08 54.59 -11.35
N VAL A 169 52.07 54.05 -12.58
CA VAL A 169 52.97 54.47 -13.66
C VAL A 169 52.67 55.91 -14.09
N LEU A 170 51.40 56.25 -14.29
CA LEU A 170 50.95 57.61 -14.63
C LEU A 170 51.37 58.60 -13.53
N ARG A 171 51.12 58.27 -12.26
CA ARG A 171 51.51 59.11 -11.12
C ARG A 171 53.02 59.33 -11.04
N ASN A 172 53.82 58.29 -11.29
CA ASN A 172 55.28 58.41 -11.30
C ASN A 172 55.77 59.28 -12.48
N ARG A 173 55.19 59.10 -13.68
CA ARG A 173 55.52 59.92 -14.86
C ARG A 173 55.19 61.39 -14.64
N ASP A 174 54.05 61.67 -14.02
CA ASP A 174 53.66 63.04 -13.68
C ASP A 174 54.59 63.65 -12.64
N GLN A 175 54.94 62.91 -11.57
CA GLN A 175 55.92 63.37 -10.58
C GLN A 175 57.28 63.69 -11.22
N GLN A 176 57.77 62.84 -12.15
CA GLN A 176 59.00 63.10 -12.88
C GLN A 176 58.93 64.34 -13.77
N ARG A 177 57.79 64.58 -14.45
CA ARG A 177 57.57 65.79 -15.27
C ARG A 177 57.53 67.05 -14.41
N TRP A 178 56.80 67.03 -13.31
CA TRP A 178 56.75 68.15 -12.37
C TRP A 178 58.11 68.43 -11.75
N PHE A 179 58.93 67.40 -11.49
CA PHE A 179 60.30 67.56 -11.03
C PHE A 179 61.17 68.26 -12.08
N LEU A 180 61.11 67.87 -13.35
CA LEU A 180 61.87 68.52 -14.43
C LEU A 180 61.45 69.99 -14.63
N ILE A 181 60.15 70.29 -14.58
CA ILE A 181 59.64 71.66 -14.64
C ILE A 181 60.14 72.46 -13.44
N GLY A 182 60.02 71.92 -12.22
CA GLY A 182 60.53 72.55 -11.00
C GLY A 182 62.03 72.80 -11.03
N ALA A 183 62.83 71.84 -11.51
CA ALA A 183 64.27 71.98 -11.66
C ALA A 183 64.65 73.05 -12.70
N THR A 184 63.91 73.12 -13.82
CA THR A 184 64.13 74.16 -14.85
C THR A 184 63.83 75.55 -14.31
N VAL A 185 62.69 75.71 -13.61
CA VAL A 185 62.30 76.99 -12.99
C VAL A 185 63.29 77.40 -11.90
N ALA A 186 63.68 76.49 -11.00
CA ALA A 186 64.65 76.76 -9.95
C ALA A 186 66.03 77.15 -10.51
N GLY A 187 66.53 76.39 -11.50
CA GLY A 187 67.80 76.69 -12.17
C GLY A 187 67.79 78.03 -12.89
N GLY A 188 66.72 78.34 -13.64
CA GLY A 188 66.54 79.64 -14.28
C GLY A 188 66.50 80.80 -13.28
N GLY A 189 65.82 80.61 -12.15
CA GLY A 189 65.79 81.58 -11.05
C GLY A 189 67.16 81.85 -10.44
N VAL A 190 67.98 80.81 -10.22
CA VAL A 190 69.36 80.95 -9.73
C VAL A 190 70.23 81.70 -10.74
N VAL A 191 70.18 81.32 -12.02
CA VAL A 191 70.96 81.99 -13.08
C VAL A 191 70.60 83.47 -13.19
N LEU A 192 69.30 83.81 -13.21
CA LEU A 192 68.84 85.20 -13.25
C LEU A 192 69.22 85.97 -11.98
N GLY A 193 69.09 85.35 -10.80
CA GLY A 193 69.47 85.96 -9.52
C GLY A 193 70.98 86.27 -9.43
N LEU A 194 71.83 85.45 -10.05
CA LEU A 194 73.28 85.66 -10.11
C LEU A 194 73.69 86.63 -11.23
N MET A 195 72.94 86.69 -12.34
CA MET A 195 73.17 87.63 -13.46
C MET A 195 72.74 89.07 -13.13
N LEU A 196 71.61 89.25 -12.44
CA LEU A 196 71.05 90.56 -12.10
C LEU A 196 72.02 91.52 -11.37
N PRO A 197 72.86 91.10 -10.40
CA PRO A 197 73.82 92.00 -9.78
C PRO A 197 74.98 92.45 -10.70
N TYR A 198 75.22 91.75 -11.82
CA TYR A 198 76.27 92.12 -12.78
C TYR A 198 75.78 93.09 -13.87
N LEU A 199 74.47 93.12 -14.11
CA LEU A 199 73.82 94.13 -14.93
C LEU A 199 73.67 95.42 -14.11
N ARG A 200 74.75 96.21 -14.07
CA ARG A 200 74.69 97.62 -13.68
C ARG A 200 73.69 98.33 -14.60
N LEU A 201 72.43 98.45 -14.15
CA LEU A 201 71.47 99.38 -14.75
C LEU A 201 72.07 100.78 -14.65
N ARG A 202 72.61 101.25 -15.77
CA ARG A 202 73.12 102.59 -15.94
C ARG A 202 71.93 103.55 -15.78
N ARG A 203 71.76 104.13 -14.58
CA ARG A 203 70.89 105.28 -14.37
C ARG A 203 71.34 106.37 -15.35
N ARG A 204 70.49 106.71 -16.32
CA ARG A 204 70.59 108.02 -16.98
C ARG A 204 70.00 109.04 -16.01
N ALA A 205 70.87 109.71 -15.30
CA ALA A 205 70.60 111.08 -14.89
C ALA A 205 70.77 111.94 -16.14
N ASN A 206 69.68 112.52 -16.62
CA ASN A 206 69.74 113.72 -17.46
C ASN A 206 68.96 114.80 -16.71
N SER A 207 69.71 115.81 -16.30
CA SER A 207 69.27 117.09 -15.78
C SER A 207 68.68 117.97 -16.89
N TRP A 208 68.26 119.17 -16.45
CA TRP A 208 67.80 120.35 -17.20
C TRP A 208 66.29 120.34 -17.49
N SER A 209 65.49 121.40 -17.33
CA SER A 209 65.49 122.71 -16.65
C SER A 209 64.37 123.50 -17.35
N ASN A 210 63.50 124.20 -16.60
CA ASN A 210 62.62 125.30 -17.02
C ASN A 210 61.71 125.12 -18.26
N PHE A 211 60.38 125.10 -18.03
CA PHE A 211 59.52 126.29 -18.12
C PHE A 211 58.17 126.00 -17.43
#